data_AF-A0A434PS14-F1
#
_entry.id   AF-A0A434PS14-F1
#
_cell.length_a   1.000
_cell.length_b   1.000
_cell.length_c   1.000
_cell.angle_alpha   90.00
_cell.angle_beta   90.00
_cell.angle_gamma   90.00
#
_symmetry.space_group_name_H-M   'P 1'
#
loop_
_entity.id
_entity.type
_entity.pdbx_description
1 polymer ?
#
loop_
_entity_poly.entity_id
_entity_poly.type
_entity_poly.pdbx_seq_one_letter_code
_entity_poly.pdbx_strand_id
1 'polypeptide(L)'
;VEAVARVKRGEPVFFYAWSPSWMNKALVPGKDVVWLPTPFDALPESVPNKGSALVPGVSGCAGGADPCRMAMAAWNWNAVANRKFIAANPAVKKLVEQMSFPLADWSTWEQTISEKGGSDSNIKKLAQGWIEAHQEQFNAWVDRAKIAS
;
A
#
# COMPACT_ATOMS: atom_id res chain seq x y z
N VAL A 1 12.06 -8.74 -13.09
CA VAL A 1 13.28 -8.36 -12.34
C VAL A 1 14.07 -9.61 -11.96
N GLU A 2 15.38 -9.49 -11.74
CA GLU A 2 16.26 -10.64 -11.47
C GLU A 2 15.87 -11.42 -10.21
N ALA A 3 15.46 -10.75 -9.12
CA ALA A 3 15.04 -11.42 -7.89
C ALA A 3 13.90 -12.43 -8.13
N VAL A 4 12.88 -12.08 -8.93
CA VAL A 4 11.78 -13.01 -9.29
C VAL A 4 12.30 -14.19 -10.09
N ALA A 5 13.16 -13.92 -11.07
CA ALA A 5 13.68 -14.96 -11.96
C ALA A 5 14.51 -15.98 -11.17
N ARG A 6 15.34 -15.52 -10.22
CA ARG A 6 16.12 -16.37 -9.30
C ARG A 6 15.25 -17.27 -8.44
N VAL A 7 14.22 -16.72 -7.78
CA VAL A 7 13.29 -17.53 -6.97
C VAL A 7 12.63 -18.61 -7.84
N LYS A 8 12.20 -18.26 -9.05
CA LYS A 8 11.62 -19.23 -9.99
C LYS A 8 12.59 -20.32 -10.45
N ARG A 9 13.91 -20.08 -10.37
CA ARG A 9 14.96 -21.07 -10.60
C ARG A 9 15.37 -21.85 -9.34
N GLY A 10 14.73 -21.58 -8.19
CA GLY A 10 15.09 -22.19 -6.91
C GLY A 10 16.38 -21.62 -6.29
N GLU A 11 16.85 -20.48 -6.77
CA GLU A 11 18.06 -19.82 -6.28
C GLU A 11 17.75 -18.91 -5.08
N PRO A 12 18.66 -18.80 -4.09
CA PRO A 12 18.49 -17.90 -2.97
C PRO A 12 18.53 -16.43 -3.42
N VAL A 13 17.70 -15.61 -2.77
CA VAL A 13 17.63 -14.17 -2.99
C VAL A 13 17.57 -13.42 -1.67
N PHE A 14 18.11 -12.21 -1.67
CA PHE A 14 17.95 -11.23 -0.61
C PHE A 14 17.75 -9.86 -1.27
N PHE A 15 16.64 -9.20 -0.94
CA PHE A 15 16.27 -7.93 -1.56
C PHE A 15 15.44 -7.08 -0.61
N TYR A 16 15.46 -5.77 -0.84
CA TYR A 16 14.60 -4.83 -0.15
C TYR A 16 13.22 -4.77 -0.81
N ALA A 17 12.17 -4.75 -0.01
CA ALA A 17 10.79 -4.64 -0.47
C ALA A 17 9.95 -3.84 0.53
N TRP A 18 8.76 -3.42 0.10
CA TRP A 18 7.75 -2.78 0.94
C TRP A 18 6.37 -3.40 0.67
N SER A 19 5.42 -3.14 1.57
CA SER A 19 4.03 -3.55 1.42
C SER A 19 3.11 -2.33 1.52
N PRO A 20 2.12 -2.18 0.62
CA PRO A 20 1.85 -3.01 -0.55
C PRO A 20 2.91 -2.82 -1.64
N SER A 21 3.21 -3.85 -2.44
CA SER A 21 4.00 -3.69 -3.67
C SER A 21 3.70 -4.77 -4.71
N TRP A 22 3.94 -4.50 -5.99
CA TRP A 22 3.84 -5.53 -7.05
C TRP A 22 4.76 -6.73 -6.79
N MET A 23 5.88 -6.51 -6.08
CA MET A 23 6.85 -7.53 -5.72
C MET A 23 6.20 -8.60 -4.83
N ASN A 24 5.35 -8.19 -3.88
CA ASN A 24 4.61 -9.10 -2.98
C ASN A 24 3.56 -9.93 -3.71
N LYS A 25 3.13 -9.52 -4.91
CA LYS A 25 2.24 -10.31 -5.77
C LYS A 25 3.01 -11.34 -6.60
N ALA A 26 4.23 -11.00 -7.03
CA ALA A 26 5.10 -11.90 -7.77
C ALA A 26 5.79 -12.94 -6.86
N LEU A 27 6.08 -12.57 -5.61
CA LEU A 27 6.70 -13.39 -4.58
C LEU A 27 5.90 -13.24 -3.28
N VAL A 28 5.04 -14.21 -2.97
CA VAL A 28 4.07 -14.11 -1.88
C VAL A 28 4.74 -14.32 -0.51
N PRO A 29 4.69 -13.33 0.41
CA PRO A 29 5.20 -13.51 1.76
C PRO A 29 4.49 -14.64 2.52
N GLY A 30 5.27 -15.50 3.17
CA GLY A 30 4.80 -16.70 3.86
C GLY A 30 4.67 -17.94 2.96
N LYS A 31 4.91 -17.80 1.66
CA LYS A 31 4.93 -18.91 0.69
C LYS A 31 6.24 -18.94 -0.09
N ASP A 32 6.52 -17.89 -0.86
CA ASP A 32 7.68 -17.83 -1.74
C ASP A 32 8.88 -17.14 -1.07
N VAL A 33 8.60 -16.20 -0.15
CA VAL A 33 9.60 -15.42 0.60
C VAL A 33 9.14 -15.15 2.03
N VAL A 34 10.04 -14.69 2.90
CA VAL A 34 9.75 -14.24 4.26
C VAL A 34 10.34 -12.85 4.52
N TRP A 35 9.73 -12.10 5.43
CA TRP A 35 10.29 -10.87 5.99
C TRP A 35 11.32 -11.22 7.05
N LEU A 36 12.51 -10.64 6.97
CA LEU A 36 13.54 -10.79 8.00
C LEU A 36 13.36 -9.70 9.05
N PRO A 37 13.02 -10.04 10.31
CA PRO A 37 12.90 -9.04 11.36
C PRO A 37 14.28 -8.50 11.75
N THR A 38 14.33 -7.23 12.13
CA THR A 38 15.56 -6.65 12.69
C THR A 38 15.74 -7.07 14.15
N PRO A 39 16.98 -7.19 14.65
CA PRO A 39 17.22 -7.52 16.06
C PRO A 39 16.97 -6.34 17.01
N PHE A 40 16.95 -5.12 16.50
CA PHE A 40 16.71 -3.87 17.22
C PHE A 40 16.07 -2.83 16.29
N ASP A 41 15.68 -1.67 16.82
CA ASP A 41 15.13 -0.58 16.03
C ASP A 41 16.22 -0.01 15.11
N ALA A 42 16.07 -0.23 13.81
CA ALA A 42 17.12 0.00 12.82
C ALA A 42 16.97 1.33 12.05
N LEU A 43 16.00 2.17 12.43
CA LEU A 43 15.75 3.43 11.77
C LEU A 43 16.78 4.49 12.21
N PRO A 44 17.46 5.20 11.30
CA PRO A 44 18.38 6.27 11.67
C PRO A 44 17.65 7.37 12.47
N GLU A 45 18.31 7.94 13.49
CA GLU A 45 17.73 8.99 14.34
C GLU A 45 17.26 10.22 13.57
N SER A 46 17.88 10.50 12.42
CA SER A 46 17.52 11.62 11.55
C SER A 46 16.21 11.40 10.77
N VAL A 47 15.69 10.18 10.73
CA VAL A 47 14.44 9.86 10.03
C VAL A 47 13.28 9.97 11.02
N PRO A 48 12.36 10.94 10.84
CA PRO A 48 11.22 11.07 11.73
C PRO A 48 10.34 9.82 11.67
N ASN A 49 10.15 9.17 12.81
CA ASN A 49 9.20 8.08 12.96
C ASN A 49 8.47 8.21 14.28
N LYS A 50 7.13 8.23 14.22
CA LYS A 50 6.25 8.29 15.39
C LYS A 50 5.58 6.95 15.69
N GLY A 51 5.80 5.94 14.85
CA GLY A 51 5.21 4.62 14.97
C GLY A 51 6.18 3.58 15.54
N SER A 52 5.63 2.46 15.98
CA SER A 52 6.40 1.29 16.43
C SER A 52 6.93 0.50 15.25
N ALA A 53 8.17 0.03 15.33
CA ALA A 53 8.75 -0.97 14.43
C ALA A 53 8.13 -2.37 14.61
N LEU A 54 7.41 -2.60 15.71
CA LEU A 54 6.65 -3.82 15.95
C LEU A 54 5.31 -3.76 15.21
N VAL A 55 5.23 -4.43 14.06
CA VAL A 55 4.06 -4.45 13.19
C VAL A 55 3.29 -5.77 13.40
N PRO A 56 2.04 -5.73 13.89
CA PRO A 56 1.24 -6.94 14.08
C PRO A 56 0.71 -7.49 12.75
N GLY A 57 0.50 -8.80 12.67
CA GLY A 57 -0.18 -9.46 11.55
C GLY A 57 0.62 -9.48 10.23
N VAL A 58 1.94 -9.35 10.28
CA VAL A 58 2.79 -9.41 9.08
C VAL A 58 2.89 -10.86 8.59
N SER A 59 2.18 -11.15 7.49
CA SER A 59 2.29 -12.46 6.83
C SER A 59 3.73 -12.75 6.40
N GLY A 60 4.22 -13.93 6.76
CA GLY A 60 5.56 -14.38 6.39
C GLY A 60 6.69 -13.77 7.20
N CYS A 61 6.48 -13.31 8.44
CA CYS A 61 7.59 -12.95 9.31
C CYS A 61 8.46 -14.18 9.63
N ALA A 62 9.77 -14.10 9.39
CA ALA A 62 10.69 -15.18 9.67
C ALA A 62 10.68 -15.53 11.17
N GLY A 63 10.67 -16.83 11.48
CA GLY A 63 10.55 -17.32 12.86
C GLY A 63 9.14 -17.24 13.45
N GLY A 64 8.12 -16.79 12.69
CA GLY A 64 6.74 -16.74 13.14
C GLY A 64 6.44 -15.66 14.19
N ALA A 65 7.29 -14.64 14.30
CA ALA A 65 7.11 -13.56 15.25
C ALA A 65 5.88 -12.69 14.90
N ASP A 66 5.03 -12.45 15.90
CA ASP A 66 3.92 -11.50 15.84
C ASP A 66 3.85 -10.74 17.19
N PRO A 67 4.13 -9.42 17.22
CA PRO A 67 4.42 -8.54 16.10
C PRO A 67 5.80 -8.78 15.45
N CYS A 68 5.89 -8.60 14.14
CA CYS A 68 7.14 -8.66 13.40
C CYS A 68 7.92 -7.35 13.57
N ARG A 69 9.21 -7.41 13.94
CA ARG A 69 10.05 -6.19 14.03
C ARG A 69 10.57 -5.80 12.66
N MET A 70 9.93 -4.82 12.03
CA MET A 70 10.31 -4.32 10.72
C MET A 70 11.36 -3.22 10.83
N ALA A 71 12.14 -2.98 9.77
CA ALA A 71 13.15 -1.91 9.75
C ALA A 71 12.56 -0.50 9.96
N MET A 72 11.28 -0.32 9.64
CA MET A 72 10.53 0.92 9.84
C MET A 72 9.13 0.60 10.37
N ALA A 73 8.50 1.56 11.05
CA ALA A 73 7.09 1.46 11.37
C ALA A 73 6.24 1.39 10.09
N ALA A 74 4.98 0.95 10.21
CA ALA A 74 4.04 1.02 9.10
C ALA A 74 3.87 2.49 8.65
N TRP A 75 4.21 2.78 7.39
CA TRP A 75 3.97 4.08 6.80
C TRP A 75 2.49 4.21 6.46
N ASN A 76 1.88 5.30 6.92
CA ASN A 76 0.51 5.62 6.55
C ASN A 76 0.49 6.52 5.31
N TRP A 77 -0.29 6.12 4.32
CA TRP A 77 -0.58 6.94 3.16
C TRP A 77 -1.76 7.84 3.53
N ASN A 78 -1.50 9.14 3.67
CA ASN A 78 -2.56 10.11 3.95
C ASN A 78 -2.68 11.08 2.78
N ALA A 79 -3.92 11.41 2.43
CA ALA A 79 -4.16 12.55 1.57
C ALA A 79 -3.81 13.84 2.32
N VAL A 80 -3.09 14.73 1.65
CA VAL A 80 -2.77 16.07 2.15
C VAL A 80 -3.38 17.11 1.22
N ALA A 81 -3.94 18.17 1.79
CA ALA A 81 -4.62 19.20 1.03
C ALA A 81 -4.24 20.60 1.53
N ASN A 82 -4.32 21.58 0.62
CA ASN A 82 -4.16 22.99 0.98
C ASN A 82 -5.28 23.42 1.95
N ARG A 83 -4.90 24.09 3.04
CA ARG A 83 -5.83 24.50 4.11
C ARG A 83 -6.95 25.42 3.62
N LYS A 84 -6.63 26.41 2.77
CA LYS A 84 -7.63 27.35 2.24
C LYS A 84 -8.58 26.66 1.27
N PHE A 85 -8.03 25.79 0.41
CA PHE A 85 -8.83 25.02 -0.54
C PHE A 85 -9.83 24.11 0.18
N ILE A 86 -9.39 23.35 1.18
CA ILE A 86 -10.26 22.38 1.86
C ILE A 86 -11.33 23.06 2.73
N ALA A 87 -11.04 24.25 3.27
CA ALA A 87 -12.01 25.07 3.99
C ALA A 87 -13.10 25.64 3.07
N ALA A 88 -12.74 25.99 1.83
CA ALA A 88 -13.69 26.44 0.81
C ALA A 88 -14.46 25.30 0.13
N ASN A 89 -14.04 24.04 0.31
CA ASN A 89 -14.61 22.88 -0.37
C ASN A 89 -14.89 21.72 0.63
N PRO A 90 -15.87 21.88 1.53
CA PRO A 90 -16.14 20.90 2.58
C PRO A 90 -16.61 19.54 2.02
N ALA A 91 -17.30 19.53 0.87
CA ALA A 91 -17.63 18.29 0.16
C ALA A 91 -16.37 17.50 -0.26
N VAL A 92 -15.34 18.17 -0.78
CA VAL A 92 -14.07 17.53 -1.15
C VAL A 92 -13.36 16.97 0.09
N LYS A 93 -13.35 17.74 1.19
CA LYS A 93 -12.82 17.29 2.48
C LYS A 93 -13.46 15.97 2.88
N LYS A 94 -14.80 15.95 2.88
CA LYS A 94 -15.55 14.78 3.28
C LYS A 94 -15.31 13.62 2.34
N LEU A 95 -15.27 13.83 1.03
CA LEU A 95 -14.98 12.78 0.06
C LEU A 95 -13.64 12.09 0.38
N VAL A 96 -12.57 12.87 0.48
CA VAL A 96 -11.20 12.37 0.66
C VAL A 96 -11.01 11.68 2.01
N GLU A 97 -11.60 12.19 3.09
CA GLU A 97 -11.52 11.58 4.43
C GLU A 97 -12.11 10.16 4.51
N GLN A 98 -12.98 9.79 3.58
CA GLN A 98 -13.68 8.51 3.58
C GLN A 98 -13.04 7.47 2.65
N MET A 99 -12.27 7.93 1.68
CA MET A 99 -11.68 7.06 0.67
C MET A 99 -10.63 6.17 1.33
N SER A 100 -10.85 4.86 1.20
CA SER A 100 -9.93 3.85 1.68
C SER A 100 -9.97 2.67 0.72
N PHE A 101 -8.80 2.14 0.40
CA PHE A 101 -8.63 1.09 -0.58
C PHE A 101 -7.93 -0.11 0.07
N PRO A 102 -8.42 -1.34 -0.15
CA PRO A 102 -7.73 -2.56 0.27
C PRO A 102 -6.30 -2.64 -0.30
N LEU A 103 -5.35 -3.17 0.49
CA LEU A 103 -3.96 -3.36 0.06
C LEU A 103 -3.83 -4.27 -1.18
N ALA A 104 -4.77 -5.21 -1.34
CA ALA A 104 -4.83 -6.11 -2.49
C ALA A 104 -5.15 -5.37 -3.80
N ASP A 105 -6.05 -4.38 -3.76
CA ASP A 105 -6.37 -3.52 -4.91
C ASP A 105 -5.14 -2.69 -5.30
N TRP A 106 -4.48 -2.09 -4.30
CA TRP A 106 -3.25 -1.33 -4.49
C TRP A 106 -2.15 -2.15 -5.18
N SER A 107 -1.93 -3.37 -4.69
CA SER A 107 -0.94 -4.29 -5.25
C SER A 107 -1.28 -4.71 -6.69
N THR A 108 -2.57 -4.83 -7.01
CA THR A 108 -3.03 -5.14 -8.37
C THR A 108 -2.87 -3.96 -9.32
N TRP A 109 -3.13 -2.73 -8.88
CA TRP A 109 -2.84 -1.53 -9.66
C TRP A 109 -1.35 -1.37 -9.93
N GLU A 110 -0.50 -1.52 -8.90
CA GLU A 110 0.95 -1.45 -9.08
C GLU A 110 1.47 -2.51 -10.06
N GLN A 111 0.98 -3.76 -9.96
CA GLN A 111 1.36 -4.79 -10.93
C GLN A 111 0.95 -4.40 -12.33
N THR A 112 -0.29 -3.94 -12.52
CA THR A 112 -0.79 -3.60 -13.86
C THR A 112 -0.03 -2.41 -14.45
N ILE A 113 0.34 -1.43 -13.62
CA ILE A 113 1.17 -0.29 -14.02
C ILE A 113 2.60 -0.76 -14.37
N SER A 114 3.16 -1.69 -13.61
CA SER A 114 4.48 -2.28 -13.88
C SER A 114 4.51 -3.05 -15.20
N GLU A 115 3.45 -3.82 -15.49
CA GLU A 115 3.36 -4.65 -16.70
C GLU A 115 2.94 -3.86 -17.96
N LYS A 116 2.01 -2.92 -17.82
CA LYS A 116 1.37 -2.22 -18.96
C LYS A 116 1.73 -0.74 -19.06
N GLY A 117 2.55 -0.23 -18.15
CA GLY A 117 3.00 1.16 -18.09
C GLY A 117 2.02 2.11 -17.38
N GLY A 118 2.56 3.16 -16.76
CA GLY A 118 1.82 4.16 -15.99
C GLY A 118 1.26 5.33 -16.81
N SER A 119 0.78 5.10 -18.03
CA SER A 119 0.18 6.18 -18.84
C SER A 119 -1.14 6.67 -18.22
N ASP A 120 -1.48 7.95 -18.41
CA ASP A 120 -2.76 8.54 -17.99
C ASP A 120 -3.97 7.72 -18.43
N SER A 121 -3.93 7.20 -19.65
CA SER A 121 -5.01 6.35 -20.18
C SER A 121 -5.15 5.06 -19.37
N ASN A 122 -4.03 4.41 -19.03
CA ASN A 122 -4.05 3.19 -18.24
C ASN A 122 -4.51 3.45 -16.79
N ILE A 123 -4.03 4.54 -16.17
CA ILE A 123 -4.43 4.93 -14.82
C ILE A 123 -5.94 5.23 -14.76
N LYS A 124 -6.48 5.97 -15.73
CA LYS A 124 -7.93 6.25 -15.82
C LYS A 124 -8.75 4.98 -16.02
N LYS A 125 -8.28 4.04 -16.85
CA LYS A 125 -8.94 2.74 -17.03
C LYS A 125 -8.97 1.92 -15.73
N LEU A 126 -7.86 1.89 -14.99
CA LEU A 126 -7.79 1.19 -13.70
C LEU A 126 -8.74 1.81 -12.66
N ALA A 127 -8.74 3.15 -12.55
CA ALA A 127 -9.64 3.86 -11.65
C ALA A 127 -11.10 3.62 -12.00
N GLN A 128 -11.46 3.73 -13.28
CA GLN A 128 -12.82 3.50 -13.77
C GLN A 128 -13.27 2.06 -13.52
N GLY A 129 -12.42 1.07 -13.82
CA GLY A 129 -12.72 -0.34 -13.56
C GLY A 129 -12.92 -0.64 -12.08
N TRP A 130 -12.17 0.01 -11.18
CA TRP A 130 -12.40 -0.12 -9.75
C TRP A 130 -13.74 0.49 -9.33
N ILE A 131 -14.09 1.68 -9.86
CA ILE A 131 -15.38 2.33 -9.58
C ILE A 131 -16.54 1.45 -10.05
N GLU A 132 -16.47 0.88 -11.25
CA GLU A 132 -17.50 -0.01 -11.79
C GLU A 132 -17.68 -1.26 -10.93
N ALA A 133 -16.58 -1.85 -10.44
CA ALA A 133 -16.61 -3.01 -9.55
C ALA A 133 -17.08 -2.68 -8.11
N HIS A 134 -17.00 -1.41 -7.70
CA HIS A 134 -17.31 -0.95 -6.34
C HIS A 134 -18.33 0.20 -6.35
N GLN A 135 -19.27 0.18 -7.29
CA GLN A 135 -20.14 1.31 -7.59
C GLN A 135 -20.94 1.78 -6.36
N GLU A 136 -21.46 0.84 -5.57
CA GLU A 136 -22.21 1.14 -4.34
C GLU A 136 -21.33 1.84 -3.30
N GLN A 137 -20.11 1.33 -3.08
CA GLN A 137 -19.14 1.91 -2.15
C GLN A 137 -18.73 3.33 -2.60
N PHE A 138 -18.45 3.50 -3.89
CA PHE A 138 -18.09 4.80 -4.44
C PHE A 138 -19.24 5.80 -4.34
N ASN A 139 -20.46 5.39 -4.69
CA ASN A 139 -21.66 6.23 -4.57
C ASN A 139 -21.89 6.65 -3.10
N ALA A 140 -21.74 5.72 -2.15
CA ALA A 140 -21.86 6.03 -0.73
C ALA A 140 -20.82 7.05 -0.24
N TRP A 141 -19.60 7.09 -0.80
CA TRP A 141 -18.63 8.14 -0.51
C TRP A 141 -19.06 9.50 -1.09
N VAL A 142 -19.52 9.51 -2.34
CA VAL A 142 -19.98 10.72 -3.05
C VAL A 142 -21.22 11.32 -2.38
N ASP A 143 -22.20 10.51 -2.00
CA ASP A 143 -23.44 11.00 -1.41
C ASP A 143 -23.20 11.60 -0.02
N ARG A 144 -22.35 10.96 0.80
CA ARG A 144 -21.90 11.54 2.07
C ARG A 144 -21.10 12.83 1.89
N ALA A 145 -20.33 12.94 0.81
CA ALA A 145 -19.62 14.16 0.48
C ALA A 145 -20.57 15.30 0.11
N LYS A 146 -21.62 15.02 -0.68
CA LYS A 146 -22.65 16.01 -1.06
C LYS A 146 -23.44 16.53 0.14
N ILE A 147 -23.67 15.71 1.16
CA ILE A 147 -24.36 16.16 2.40
C ILE A 147 -23.50 17.15 3.19
N ALA A 148 -22.17 17.07 3.06
CA ALA A 148 -21.23 17.98 3.71
C ALA A 148 -20.99 19.29 2.93
N SER A 149 -21.74 19.55 1.85
CA SER A 149 -21.64 20.76 1.03
C SER A 149 -22.16 21.99 1.75
#